data_AF-A0A7S0FR41-F1
#
_entry.id   AF-A0A7S0FR41-F1
#
_cell.length_a   1.000
_cell.length_b   1.000
_cell.length_c   1.000
_cell.angle_alpha   90.00
_cell.angle_beta   90.00
_cell.angle_gamma   90.00
#
_symmetry.space_group_name_H-M   'P 1'
#
loop_
_entity.id
_entity.type
_entity.pdbx_description
1 polymer ?
#
loop_
_entity_poly.entity_id
_entity_poly.type
_entity_poly.pdbx_seq_one_letter_code
_entity_poly.pdbx_strand_id
1 'polypeptide(L)'
;MDKHRSFARAYSGEDQLRCGRTGTNAADEERRARSRPVDRVFSREFIEAVRNAPTPVNAQAVSHRDTARAAPLPLVVPEDAAGPLCHTRCCIGGLVTLIALRGCAVSVYTSPAGLAWTAHMLSCAADSIATVGSLPVFVSSAIGSCVHHRCLGSLLTLLLTAMVCDVGAAIIFLSTGGGMFHMMGPAATDEGAPASFAFVGVWELILVSSISLEVALCSAAWQFYRAFREAGIYPPNGASAKVRKEVSPLEFLCEAEDVALLSDQCNACDRTPSRSMPGEDRQDFVRVIDVTLPFSEFEDAKLDVNLPVHTELLVNRL
;
A
#
# COMPACT_ATOMS: atom_id res chain seq x y z
N MET A 1 38.62 16.22 48.84
CA MET A 1 38.25 15.93 47.44
C MET A 1 38.92 14.63 47.07
N ASP A 2 38.17 13.53 47.10
CA ASP A 2 38.57 12.21 46.61
C ASP A 2 37.36 11.26 46.78
N LYS A 3 36.65 10.97 45.70
CA LYS A 3 35.65 9.89 45.64
C LYS A 3 35.56 9.34 44.21
N HIS A 4 36.55 8.51 43.86
CA HIS A 4 36.42 7.49 42.83
C HIS A 4 36.89 6.18 43.45
N ARG A 5 35.95 5.29 43.79
CA ARG A 5 36.22 3.85 43.90
C ARG A 5 34.93 3.04 44.04
N SER A 6 34.94 1.92 43.32
CA SER A 6 34.19 0.69 43.57
C SER A 6 32.77 0.61 43.02
N PHE A 7 32.63 -0.08 41.90
CA PHE A 7 31.82 -1.32 41.85
C PHE A 7 32.26 -2.18 40.64
N ALA A 8 33.19 -3.09 40.90
CA ALA A 8 33.49 -4.24 40.05
C ALA A 8 33.50 -5.48 40.96
N ARG A 9 32.45 -6.30 40.86
CA ARG A 9 32.38 -7.68 41.33
C ARG A 9 31.85 -8.48 40.16
N ALA A 10 32.68 -9.29 39.52
CA ALA A 10 32.97 -10.67 39.92
C ALA A 10 31.79 -11.60 39.65
N TYR A 11 31.75 -12.14 38.44
CA TYR A 11 31.20 -13.47 38.17
C TYR A 11 32.30 -14.30 37.51
N SER A 12 33.05 -14.96 38.38
CA SER A 12 33.92 -16.09 38.07
C SER A 12 33.09 -17.34 38.29
N GLY A 13 32.96 -18.15 37.26
CA GLY A 13 32.22 -19.41 37.27
C GLY A 13 32.76 -20.32 36.19
N GLU A 14 34.01 -20.75 36.39
CA GLU A 14 34.58 -21.92 35.74
C GLU A 14 33.82 -23.15 36.25
N ASP A 15 33.13 -23.86 35.36
CA ASP A 15 32.98 -25.32 35.40
C ASP A 15 32.20 -25.77 34.16
N GLN A 16 32.91 -26.08 33.07
CA GLN A 16 32.48 -27.12 32.14
C GLN A 16 33.68 -27.63 31.31
N LEU A 17 34.38 -28.57 31.90
CA LEU A 17 35.27 -29.48 31.20
C LEU A 17 34.46 -30.45 30.33
N ARG A 18 34.75 -30.41 29.04
CA ARG A 18 35.05 -31.58 28.19
C ARG A 18 33.86 -32.41 27.67
N CYS A 19 33.46 -32.14 26.42
CA CYS A 19 33.16 -33.20 25.46
C CYS A 19 33.29 -32.73 24.00
N GLY A 20 33.96 -33.53 23.15
CA GLY A 20 33.63 -33.63 21.73
C GLY A 20 34.27 -32.62 20.76
N ARG A 21 35.53 -32.86 20.40
CA ARG A 21 36.19 -32.32 19.20
C ARG A 21 35.61 -33.01 17.95
N THR A 22 34.70 -32.36 17.22
CA THR A 22 34.36 -32.69 15.82
C THR A 22 33.80 -31.45 15.10
N GLY A 23 34.46 -31.04 14.00
CA GLY A 23 33.80 -30.31 12.91
C GLY A 23 34.00 -28.80 12.83
N THR A 24 35.22 -28.34 12.53
CA THR A 24 35.53 -26.92 12.21
C THR A 24 35.08 -26.47 10.82
N ASN A 25 33.97 -26.95 10.29
CA ASN A 25 33.51 -26.60 8.93
C ASN A 25 32.13 -25.90 8.87
N ALA A 26 31.37 -25.82 9.97
CA ALA A 26 30.02 -25.25 9.94
C ALA A 26 29.98 -23.71 10.06
N ALA A 27 30.93 -23.10 10.76
CA ALA A 27 30.92 -21.65 11.00
C ALA A 27 31.35 -20.81 9.77
N ASP A 28 32.11 -21.40 8.84
CA ASP A 28 32.51 -20.74 7.59
C ASP A 28 31.45 -20.83 6.49
N GLU A 29 30.53 -21.80 6.58
CA GLU A 29 29.43 -21.95 5.61
C GLU A 29 28.29 -20.95 5.89
N GLU A 30 28.05 -20.62 7.17
CA GLU A 30 27.06 -19.61 7.54
C GLU A 30 27.48 -18.17 7.18
N ARG A 31 28.79 -17.88 7.11
CA ARG A 31 29.29 -16.59 6.58
C ARG A 31 29.20 -16.48 5.07
N ARG A 32 29.26 -17.58 4.32
CA ARG A 32 29.05 -17.58 2.85
C ARG A 32 27.59 -17.49 2.43
N ALA A 33 26.65 -17.90 3.29
CA ALA A 33 25.22 -17.79 3.00
C ALA A 33 24.67 -16.35 3.14
N ARG A 34 25.29 -15.49 3.97
CA ARG A 34 24.84 -14.11 4.21
C ARG A 34 25.33 -13.05 3.20
N SER A 35 26.20 -13.42 2.25
CA SER A 35 26.77 -12.47 1.29
C SER A 35 26.25 -12.65 -0.14
N ARG A 36 25.02 -13.16 -0.31
CA ARG A 36 24.35 -13.07 -1.62
C ARG A 36 23.63 -11.73 -1.69
N PRO A 37 23.93 -10.86 -2.67
CA PRO A 37 23.25 -9.59 -2.85
C PRO A 37 21.83 -9.86 -3.35
N VAL A 38 20.89 -10.05 -2.42
CA VAL A 38 19.47 -10.30 -2.71
C VAL A 38 18.82 -9.09 -3.40
N ASP A 39 19.38 -7.89 -3.24
CA ASP A 39 18.81 -6.65 -3.78
C ASP A 39 18.96 -6.47 -5.30
N ARG A 40 19.81 -7.24 -5.99
CA ARG A 40 20.01 -7.07 -7.45
C ARG A 40 19.16 -7.99 -8.31
N VAL A 41 18.62 -9.07 -7.76
CA VAL A 41 17.87 -10.07 -8.56
C VAL A 41 16.44 -9.58 -8.80
N PHE A 42 15.79 -9.02 -7.78
CA PHE A 42 14.39 -8.62 -7.87
C PHE A 42 14.15 -7.42 -8.82
N SER A 43 15.06 -6.44 -8.80
CA SER A 43 14.96 -5.28 -9.71
C SER A 43 15.14 -5.67 -11.18
N ARG A 44 15.99 -6.66 -11.47
CA ARG A 44 16.28 -7.06 -12.86
C ARG A 44 15.16 -7.89 -13.47
N GLU A 45 14.60 -8.83 -12.70
CA GLU A 45 13.48 -9.65 -13.18
C GLU A 45 12.19 -8.85 -13.35
N PHE A 46 11.92 -7.87 -12.47
CA PHE A 46 10.74 -7.01 -12.65
C PHE A 46 10.88 -6.09 -13.87
N ILE A 47 12.05 -5.48 -14.08
CA ILE A 47 12.33 -4.68 -15.28
C ILE A 47 12.27 -5.54 -16.55
N GLU A 48 12.77 -6.79 -16.50
CA GLU A 48 12.65 -7.73 -17.61
C GLU A 48 11.21 -8.22 -17.82
N ALA A 49 10.42 -8.44 -16.78
CA ALA A 49 9.01 -8.82 -16.90
C ALA A 49 8.17 -7.69 -17.51
N VAL A 50 8.41 -6.44 -17.14
CA VAL A 50 7.76 -5.27 -17.76
C VAL A 50 8.23 -5.06 -19.20
N ARG A 51 9.53 -5.29 -19.48
CA ARG A 51 10.08 -5.18 -20.84
C ARG A 51 9.62 -6.32 -21.77
N ASN A 52 9.46 -7.52 -21.23
CA ASN A 52 9.08 -8.73 -21.96
C ASN A 52 7.57 -9.00 -21.90
N ALA A 53 6.79 -8.12 -21.26
CA ALA A 53 5.34 -8.15 -21.36
C ALA A 53 4.98 -8.20 -22.85
N PRO A 54 4.17 -9.19 -23.29
CA PRO A 54 3.93 -9.43 -24.70
C PRO A 54 3.40 -8.14 -25.32
N THR A 55 4.24 -7.52 -26.15
CA THR A 55 3.81 -6.46 -27.05
C THR A 55 2.60 -6.99 -27.79
N PRO A 56 1.46 -6.29 -27.83
CA PRO A 56 0.24 -6.80 -28.46
C PRO A 56 0.53 -7.15 -29.92
N VAL A 57 0.75 -8.44 -30.16
CA VAL A 57 1.03 -9.00 -31.48
C VAL A 57 -0.29 -9.02 -32.24
N ASN A 58 -0.34 -8.26 -33.33
CA ASN A 58 -1.40 -8.22 -34.32
C ASN A 58 -2.72 -7.55 -33.88
N ALA A 59 -2.64 -6.29 -33.44
CA ALA A 59 -3.66 -5.34 -33.85
C ALA A 59 -3.53 -5.18 -35.38
N GLN A 60 -4.55 -5.67 -36.09
CA GLN A 60 -4.66 -5.62 -37.54
C GLN A 60 -4.23 -4.28 -38.11
N ALA A 61 -3.62 -4.33 -39.29
CA ALA A 61 -3.30 -3.20 -40.16
C ALA A 61 -4.55 -2.37 -40.50
N VAL A 62 -5.02 -1.59 -39.54
CA VAL A 62 -5.94 -0.48 -39.76
C VAL A 62 -5.08 0.57 -40.44
N SER A 63 -5.32 0.70 -41.75
CA SER A 63 -4.79 1.73 -42.64
C SER A 63 -4.48 3.02 -41.88
N HIS A 64 -3.19 3.22 -41.66
CA HIS A 64 -2.57 4.40 -41.05
C HIS A 64 -2.71 5.56 -42.04
N ARG A 65 -3.96 5.97 -42.32
CA ARG A 65 -4.25 7.21 -43.03
C ARG A 65 -3.62 8.32 -42.21
N ASP A 66 -2.84 9.15 -42.89
CA ASP A 66 -2.21 10.38 -42.41
C ASP A 66 -3.25 11.36 -41.86
N THR A 67 -3.87 11.01 -40.72
CA THR A 67 -4.58 11.97 -39.88
C THR A 67 -3.47 12.83 -39.31
N ALA A 68 -3.22 13.96 -39.98
CA ALA A 68 -2.36 15.02 -39.49
C ALA A 68 -2.52 15.10 -37.96
N ARG A 69 -1.41 14.89 -37.23
CA ARG A 69 -1.37 14.91 -35.75
C ARG A 69 -1.96 16.23 -35.27
N ALA A 70 -3.28 16.26 -35.10
CA ALA A 70 -3.96 17.32 -34.40
C ALA A 70 -3.32 17.33 -33.01
N ALA A 71 -2.75 18.48 -32.63
CA ALA A 71 -2.16 18.64 -31.31
C ALA A 71 -3.20 18.15 -30.28
N PRO A 72 -2.82 17.24 -29.36
CA PRO A 72 -3.77 16.70 -28.40
C PRO A 72 -4.41 17.87 -27.65
N LEU A 73 -5.73 18.00 -27.78
CA LEU A 73 -6.47 19.04 -27.08
C LEU A 73 -6.17 18.90 -25.58
N PRO A 74 -5.90 20.02 -24.88
CA PRO A 74 -5.63 19.97 -23.45
C PRO A 74 -6.82 19.34 -22.74
N LEU A 75 -6.56 18.23 -22.06
CA LEU A 75 -7.58 17.51 -21.31
C LEU A 75 -8.03 18.40 -20.14
N VAL A 76 -9.32 18.79 -20.15
CA VAL A 76 -9.92 19.53 -19.05
C VAL A 76 -10.20 18.54 -17.92
N VAL A 77 -9.49 18.69 -16.81
CA VAL A 77 -9.69 17.87 -15.62
C VAL A 77 -10.97 18.36 -14.91
N PRO A 78 -11.92 17.48 -14.57
CA PRO A 78 -13.11 17.85 -13.79
C PRO A 78 -12.73 18.49 -12.46
N GLU A 79 -13.48 19.50 -12.01
CA GLU A 79 -13.22 20.18 -10.73
C GLU A 79 -13.29 19.19 -9.55
N ASP A 80 -14.22 18.24 -9.60
CA ASP A 80 -14.39 17.19 -8.59
C ASP A 80 -13.16 16.26 -8.48
N ALA A 81 -12.32 16.19 -9.50
CA ALA A 81 -11.12 15.36 -9.50
C ALA A 81 -9.89 16.06 -8.88
N ALA A 82 -9.95 17.38 -8.65
CA ALA A 82 -8.81 18.16 -8.15
C ALA A 82 -8.41 17.77 -6.72
N GLY A 83 -9.40 17.54 -5.84
CA GLY A 83 -9.18 17.10 -4.46
C GLY A 83 -8.48 15.74 -4.38
N PRO A 84 -9.05 14.68 -4.99
CA PRO A 84 -8.44 13.35 -5.02
C PRO A 84 -7.04 13.34 -5.64
N LEU A 85 -6.77 14.18 -6.65
CA LEU A 85 -5.43 14.35 -7.23
C LEU A 85 -4.42 14.90 -6.23
N CYS A 86 -4.83 15.92 -5.46
CA CYS A 86 -3.97 16.48 -4.42
C CYS A 86 -3.68 15.44 -3.34
N HIS A 87 -4.71 14.71 -2.88
CA HIS A 87 -4.56 13.64 -1.90
C HIS A 87 -3.60 12.54 -2.39
N THR A 88 -3.79 12.08 -3.63
CA THR A 88 -2.91 11.11 -4.29
C THR A 88 -1.45 11.56 -4.27
N ARG A 89 -1.17 12.83 -4.63
CA ARG A 89 0.19 13.38 -4.62
C ARG A 89 0.79 13.42 -3.21
N CYS A 90 0.00 13.80 -2.21
CA CYS A 90 0.42 13.79 -0.82
C CYS A 90 0.75 12.37 -0.35
N CYS A 91 -0.08 11.37 -0.66
CA CYS A 91 0.17 9.97 -0.32
C CYS A 91 1.46 9.45 -0.95
N ILE A 92 1.69 9.72 -2.24
CA ILE A 92 2.93 9.35 -2.93
C ILE A 92 4.15 9.99 -2.26
N GLY A 93 4.08 11.29 -1.92
CA GLY A 93 5.14 11.97 -1.16
C GLY A 93 5.39 11.31 0.20
N GLY A 94 4.33 10.90 0.88
CA GLY A 94 4.38 10.11 2.12
C GLY A 94 5.08 8.76 1.93
N LEU A 95 4.73 8.00 0.89
CA LEU A 95 5.34 6.70 0.57
C LEU A 95 6.83 6.85 0.24
N VAL A 96 7.22 7.84 -0.56
CA VAL A 96 8.64 8.13 -0.85
C VAL A 96 9.39 8.46 0.44
N THR A 97 8.77 9.23 1.33
CA THR A 97 9.34 9.55 2.65
C THR A 97 9.49 8.30 3.51
N LEU A 98 8.50 7.41 3.54
CA LEU A 98 8.57 6.13 4.26
C LEU A 98 9.65 5.19 3.70
N ILE A 99 9.83 5.12 2.38
CA ILE A 99 10.91 4.34 1.76
C ILE A 99 12.28 4.88 2.24
N ALA A 100 12.46 6.21 2.28
CA ALA A 100 13.68 6.81 2.81
C ALA A 100 13.86 6.52 4.32
N LEU A 101 12.79 6.63 5.11
CA LEU A 101 12.80 6.31 6.54
C LEU A 101 13.16 4.84 6.80
N ARG A 102 12.68 3.90 5.98
CA ARG A 102 13.11 2.49 6.04
C ARG A 102 14.62 2.37 5.82
N GLY A 103 15.16 3.05 4.82
CA GLY A 103 16.61 3.08 4.56
C GLY A 103 17.41 3.61 5.75
N CYS A 104 16.95 4.69 6.38
CA CYS A 104 17.54 5.22 7.62
C CYS A 104 17.38 4.25 8.80
N ALA A 105 16.24 3.58 8.92
CA ALA A 105 15.99 2.66 10.01
C ALA A 105 16.90 1.42 9.94
N VAL A 106 17.19 0.93 8.74
CA VAL A 106 18.16 -0.16 8.53
C VAL A 106 19.57 0.24 9.00
N SER A 107 19.95 1.52 8.91
CA SER A 107 21.30 1.96 9.29
C SER A 107 21.45 2.24 10.79
N VAL A 108 20.38 2.61 11.48
CA VAL A 108 20.39 3.00 12.90
C VAL A 108 19.91 1.88 13.82
N TYR A 109 18.88 1.15 13.43
CA TYR A 109 18.23 0.14 14.27
C TYR A 109 18.65 -1.28 13.86
N THR A 110 18.57 -2.21 14.81
CA THR A 110 18.73 -3.63 14.51
C THR A 110 17.66 -4.07 13.52
N SER A 111 18.08 -4.59 12.38
CA SER A 111 17.16 -5.07 11.36
C SER A 111 16.28 -6.21 11.91
N PRO A 112 14.99 -6.26 11.56
CA PRO A 112 14.14 -7.37 11.94
C PRO A 112 14.70 -8.67 11.36
N ALA A 113 14.56 -9.78 12.09
CA ALA A 113 15.04 -11.09 11.66
C ALA A 113 13.85 -12.03 11.35
N GLY A 114 14.10 -13.05 10.53
CA GLY A 114 13.11 -14.09 10.22
C GLY A 114 11.91 -13.56 9.42
N LEU A 115 10.69 -13.93 9.83
CA LEU A 115 9.46 -13.58 9.11
C LEU A 115 9.12 -12.08 9.16
N ALA A 116 9.53 -11.38 10.22
CA ALA A 116 9.38 -9.93 10.29
C ALA A 116 10.16 -9.23 9.16
N TRP A 117 11.38 -9.70 8.86
CA TRP A 117 12.14 -9.19 7.71
C TRP A 117 11.37 -9.40 6.40
N THR A 118 10.81 -10.60 6.19
CA THR A 118 10.05 -10.88 4.97
C THR A 118 8.81 -10.01 4.84
N ALA A 119 8.12 -9.69 5.94
CA ALA A 119 6.99 -8.76 5.94
C ALA A 119 7.44 -7.34 5.52
N HIS A 120 8.53 -6.83 6.08
CA HIS A 120 9.04 -5.51 5.69
C HIS A 120 9.53 -5.44 4.24
N MET A 121 10.14 -6.52 3.73
CA MET A 121 10.54 -6.59 2.33
C MET A 121 9.34 -6.63 1.39
N LEU A 122 8.29 -7.39 1.74
CA LEU A 122 7.04 -7.44 0.98
C LEU A 122 6.38 -6.06 0.95
N SER A 123 6.32 -5.40 2.10
CA SER A 123 5.77 -4.05 2.21
C SER A 123 6.58 -3.00 1.45
N CYS A 124 7.92 -3.07 1.52
CA CYS A 124 8.78 -2.19 0.74
C CYS A 124 8.60 -2.39 -0.78
N ALA A 125 8.33 -3.62 -1.22
CA ALA A 125 8.03 -3.92 -2.61
C ALA A 125 6.66 -3.37 -3.02
N ALA A 126 5.63 -3.53 -2.18
CA ALA A 126 4.30 -2.94 -2.37
C ALA A 126 4.38 -1.42 -2.54
N ASP A 127 5.05 -0.73 -1.61
CA ASP A 127 5.25 0.72 -1.66
C ASP A 127 5.94 1.18 -2.95
N SER A 128 6.95 0.41 -3.39
CA SER A 128 7.69 0.71 -4.61
C SER A 128 6.78 0.57 -5.84
N ILE A 129 5.97 -0.49 -5.89
CA ILE A 129 5.00 -0.74 -6.96
C ILE A 129 3.93 0.36 -6.95
N ALA A 130 3.39 0.72 -5.78
CA ALA A 130 2.40 1.77 -5.63
C ALA A 130 2.95 3.14 -6.05
N THR A 131 4.16 3.48 -5.63
CA THR A 131 4.84 4.74 -5.98
C THR A 131 5.11 4.84 -7.48
N VAL A 132 5.65 3.77 -8.09
CA VAL A 132 5.95 3.77 -9.54
C VAL A 132 4.66 3.73 -10.36
N GLY A 133 3.69 2.91 -9.96
CA GLY A 133 2.41 2.76 -10.66
C GLY A 133 1.55 4.02 -10.63
N SER A 134 1.64 4.82 -9.56
CA SER A 134 0.92 6.09 -9.42
C SER A 134 1.66 7.31 -9.99
N LEU A 135 2.92 7.16 -10.40
CA LEU A 135 3.73 8.23 -10.99
C LEU A 135 3.06 8.96 -12.17
N PRO A 136 2.29 8.30 -13.07
CA PRO A 136 1.59 8.99 -14.15
C PRO A 136 0.57 10.02 -13.67
N VAL A 137 0.06 9.88 -12.43
CA VAL A 137 -0.88 10.84 -11.82
C VAL A 137 -0.15 12.10 -11.32
N PHE A 138 1.14 11.99 -11.01
CA PHE A 138 1.97 13.13 -10.62
C PHE A 138 2.20 14.08 -11.80
N VAL A 139 2.42 13.52 -12.98
CA VAL A 139 2.70 14.28 -14.19
C VAL A 139 1.38 14.65 -14.86
N SER A 140 0.88 15.87 -14.64
CA SER A 140 -0.39 16.33 -15.24
C SER A 140 -0.47 16.10 -16.76
N SER A 141 0.67 16.12 -17.46
CA SER A 141 0.71 15.84 -18.90
C SER A 141 0.53 14.36 -19.26
N ALA A 142 0.81 13.43 -18.34
CA ALA A 142 0.64 11.99 -18.57
C ALA A 142 -0.81 11.53 -18.36
N ILE A 143 -1.62 12.26 -17.58
CA ILE A 143 -3.03 11.92 -17.32
C ILE A 143 -3.81 11.75 -18.62
N GLY A 144 -3.64 12.69 -19.57
CA GLY A 144 -4.31 12.60 -20.87
C GLY A 144 -3.93 11.34 -21.66
N SER A 145 -2.66 10.93 -21.60
CA SER A 145 -2.18 9.70 -22.23
C SER A 145 -2.73 8.46 -21.53
N CYS A 146 -2.74 8.41 -20.20
CA CYS A 146 -3.32 7.30 -19.43
C CYS A 146 -4.81 7.11 -19.69
N VAL A 147 -5.57 8.20 -19.78
CA VAL A 147 -6.99 8.17 -20.14
C VAL A 147 -7.16 7.66 -21.57
N HIS A 148 -6.36 8.16 -22.51
CA HIS A 148 -6.45 7.76 -23.91
C HIS A 148 -6.10 6.27 -24.13
N HIS A 149 -5.12 5.75 -23.38
CA HIS A 149 -4.70 4.35 -23.42
C HIS A 149 -5.51 3.42 -22.51
N ARG A 150 -6.57 3.92 -21.83
CA ARG A 150 -7.39 3.12 -20.90
C ARG A 150 -6.57 2.49 -19.76
N CYS A 151 -5.45 3.08 -19.38
CA CYS A 151 -4.55 2.53 -18.35
C CYS A 151 -5.05 2.79 -16.91
N LEU A 152 -6.10 3.60 -16.74
CA LEU A 152 -6.57 4.00 -15.42
C LEU A 152 -7.10 2.79 -14.62
N GLY A 153 -7.82 1.88 -15.28
CA GLY A 153 -8.26 0.62 -14.64
C GLY A 153 -7.09 -0.25 -14.20
N SER A 154 -6.09 -0.47 -15.07
CA SER A 154 -4.91 -1.27 -14.72
C SER A 154 -4.08 -0.65 -13.57
N LEU A 155 -3.98 0.69 -13.53
CA LEU A 155 -3.33 1.41 -12.43
C LEU A 155 -4.07 1.16 -11.11
N LEU A 156 -5.40 1.22 -11.14
CA LEU A 156 -6.25 0.98 -9.99
C LEU A 156 -6.09 -0.45 -9.44
N THR A 157 -6.10 -1.46 -10.32
CA THR A 157 -5.84 -2.86 -9.96
C THR A 157 -4.43 -3.08 -9.41
N LEU A 158 -3.43 -2.38 -9.96
CA LEU A 158 -2.07 -2.44 -9.45
C LEU A 158 -1.98 -1.85 -8.03
N LEU A 159 -2.63 -0.72 -7.77
CA LEU A 159 -2.71 -0.12 -6.43
C LEU A 159 -3.49 -1.02 -5.45
N LEU A 160 -4.56 -1.68 -5.90
CA LEU A 160 -5.25 -2.69 -5.08
C LEU A 160 -4.29 -3.78 -4.64
N THR A 161 -3.52 -4.29 -5.60
CA THR A 161 -2.65 -5.44 -5.41
C THR A 161 -1.53 -5.08 -4.44
N ALA A 162 -0.94 -3.89 -4.57
CA ALA A 162 0.01 -3.35 -3.61
C ALA A 162 -0.61 -3.30 -2.20
N MET A 163 -1.80 -2.71 -2.06
CA MET A 163 -2.51 -2.61 -0.78
C MET A 163 -2.80 -3.97 -0.15
N VAL A 164 -3.26 -4.95 -0.95
CA VAL A 164 -3.48 -6.32 -0.47
C VAL A 164 -2.18 -6.99 -0.04
N CYS A 165 -1.07 -6.76 -0.75
CA CYS A 165 0.26 -7.23 -0.35
C CYS A 165 0.71 -6.59 0.97
N ASP A 166 0.47 -5.30 1.17
CA ASP A 166 0.83 -4.55 2.38
C ASP A 166 0.00 -5.01 3.59
N VAL A 167 -1.31 -5.22 3.40
CA VAL A 167 -2.18 -5.85 4.41
C VAL A 167 -1.71 -7.27 4.71
N GLY A 168 -1.32 -8.05 3.70
CA GLY A 168 -0.73 -9.37 3.88
C GLY A 168 0.56 -9.34 4.69
N ALA A 169 1.44 -8.37 4.44
CA ALA A 169 2.65 -8.14 5.22
C ALA A 169 2.32 -7.83 6.70
N ALA A 170 1.32 -6.98 6.95
CA ALA A 170 0.80 -6.72 8.29
C ALA A 170 0.30 -7.99 8.98
N ILE A 171 -0.50 -8.80 8.28
CA ILE A 171 -1.03 -10.05 8.82
C ILE A 171 0.12 -11.00 9.17
N ILE A 172 1.11 -11.17 8.29
CA ILE A 172 2.29 -12.02 8.57
C ILE A 172 3.02 -11.52 9.81
N PHE A 173 3.26 -10.20 9.88
CA PHE A 173 3.95 -9.55 11.00
C PHE A 173 3.21 -9.73 12.34
N LEU A 174 1.90 -9.51 12.36
CA LEU A 174 1.06 -9.66 13.55
C LEU A 174 0.84 -11.13 13.95
N SER A 175 0.75 -12.03 12.97
CA SER A 175 0.48 -13.46 13.21
C SER A 175 1.70 -14.24 13.67
N THR A 176 2.91 -13.79 13.34
CA THR A 176 4.10 -14.39 13.93
C THR A 176 4.14 -13.98 15.40
N GLY A 177 3.83 -14.91 16.30
CA GLY A 177 3.56 -14.71 17.73
C GLY A 177 4.66 -14.06 18.59
N GLY A 178 5.64 -13.38 17.99
CA GLY A 178 6.55 -12.44 18.65
C GLY A 178 6.21 -10.97 18.39
N GLY A 179 5.37 -10.60 17.42
CA GLY A 179 5.10 -9.21 17.07
C GLY A 179 4.58 -8.36 18.24
N MET A 180 3.68 -8.90 19.07
CA MET A 180 3.24 -8.22 20.31
C MET A 180 4.14 -8.49 21.53
N PHE A 181 4.86 -9.61 21.58
CA PHE A 181 5.66 -9.99 22.74
C PHE A 181 7.08 -9.39 22.72
N HIS A 182 7.63 -9.07 21.55
CA HIS A 182 8.87 -8.30 21.41
C HIS A 182 8.68 -6.79 21.55
N MET A 183 7.44 -6.29 21.58
CA MET A 183 7.11 -4.91 21.97
C MET A 183 7.41 -4.61 23.44
N MET A 184 7.68 -5.63 24.26
CA MET A 184 8.13 -5.49 25.65
C MET A 184 9.64 -5.61 25.73
N GLY A 185 10.37 -4.72 25.05
CA GLY A 185 11.79 -4.53 25.33
C GLY A 185 11.97 -3.86 26.71
N PRO A 186 12.66 -4.48 27.70
CA PRO A 186 12.83 -3.92 29.04
C PRO A 186 13.57 -2.57 29.10
N ALA A 187 14.17 -2.14 27.98
CA ALA A 187 15.08 -1.01 27.94
C ALA A 187 14.40 0.36 28.09
N ALA A 188 13.13 0.50 27.72
CA ALA A 188 12.43 1.79 27.78
C ALA A 188 11.72 2.04 29.12
N THR A 189 11.42 0.99 29.89
CA THR A 189 10.81 1.13 31.22
C THR A 189 11.79 1.64 32.28
N ASP A 190 13.10 1.47 32.08
CA ASP A 190 14.12 1.90 33.03
C ASP A 190 14.37 3.42 33.02
N GLU A 191 13.96 4.13 31.95
CA GLU A 191 14.12 5.60 31.85
C GLU A 191 12.85 6.39 32.23
N GLY A 192 11.80 5.73 32.73
CA GLY A 192 10.58 6.40 33.22
C GLY A 192 9.66 6.95 32.12
N ALA A 193 9.83 6.51 30.87
CA ALA A 193 8.89 6.82 29.80
C ALA A 193 7.50 6.21 30.10
N PRO A 194 6.39 6.92 29.78
CA PRO A 194 5.05 6.37 29.96
C PRO A 194 4.93 5.06 29.17
N ALA A 195 4.46 4.01 29.82
CA ALA A 195 4.38 2.67 29.26
C ALA A 195 3.78 2.69 27.84
N SER A 196 2.72 3.46 27.61
CA SER A 196 1.99 3.55 26.33
C SER A 196 2.85 3.94 25.11
N PHE A 197 3.89 4.76 25.25
CA PHE A 197 4.76 5.16 24.14
C PHE A 197 5.98 4.25 23.96
N ALA A 198 6.32 3.46 24.97
CA ALA A 198 7.42 2.51 24.93
C ALA A 198 7.08 1.21 24.16
N PHE A 199 5.81 1.00 23.81
CA PHE A 199 5.35 -0.27 23.26
C PHE A 199 5.48 -0.39 21.74
N VAL A 200 5.36 0.69 20.97
CA VAL A 200 5.35 0.55 19.51
C VAL A 200 6.74 0.80 18.95
N GLY A 201 7.38 -0.24 18.43
CA GLY A 201 8.67 -0.11 17.77
C GLY A 201 8.59 0.70 16.48
N VAL A 202 9.75 1.20 16.04
CA VAL A 202 9.86 2.03 14.83
C VAL A 202 9.42 1.27 13.57
N TRP A 203 9.68 -0.04 13.53
CA TRP A 203 9.36 -0.89 12.39
C TRP A 203 7.85 -1.05 12.23
N GLU A 204 7.14 -1.21 13.34
CA GLU A 204 5.69 -1.32 13.43
C GLU A 204 5.01 -0.02 13.00
N LEU A 205 5.51 1.12 13.49
CA LEU A 205 5.03 2.44 13.07
C LEU A 205 5.21 2.65 11.56
N ILE A 206 6.35 2.26 11.00
CA ILE A 206 6.60 2.32 9.56
C ILE A 206 5.60 1.45 8.80
N LEU A 207 5.37 0.21 9.23
CA LEU A 207 4.45 -0.73 8.56
C LEU A 207 2.99 -0.22 8.62
N VAL A 208 2.53 0.25 9.78
CA VAL A 208 1.18 0.80 9.93
C VAL A 208 1.01 2.07 9.09
N SER A 209 2.03 2.92 9.04
CA SER A 209 2.02 4.13 8.21
C SER A 209 1.95 3.80 6.72
N SER A 210 2.67 2.75 6.30
CA SER A 210 2.67 2.22 4.93
C SER A 210 1.25 1.86 4.48
N ILE A 211 0.60 0.97 5.23
CA ILE A 211 -0.75 0.48 4.95
C ILE A 211 -1.74 1.65 4.94
N SER A 212 -1.62 2.57 5.90
CA SER A 212 -2.51 3.74 5.98
C SER A 212 -2.38 4.63 4.73
N LEU A 213 -1.16 4.86 4.27
CA LEU A 213 -0.90 5.65 3.06
C LEU A 213 -1.34 4.92 1.79
N GLU A 214 -1.16 3.60 1.70
CA GLU A 214 -1.62 2.82 0.54
C GLU A 214 -3.14 2.74 0.46
N VAL A 215 -3.84 2.56 1.59
CA VAL A 215 -5.31 2.60 1.62
C VAL A 215 -5.82 4.00 1.23
N ALA A 216 -5.19 5.06 1.73
CA ALA A 216 -5.52 6.44 1.36
C ALA A 216 -5.23 6.73 -0.13
N LEU A 217 -4.13 6.21 -0.67
CA LEU A 217 -3.78 6.32 -2.08
C LEU A 217 -4.80 5.58 -2.96
N CYS A 218 -5.18 4.37 -2.56
CA CYS A 218 -6.17 3.53 -3.21
C CYS A 218 -7.55 4.22 -3.24
N SER A 219 -8.00 4.79 -2.13
CA SER A 219 -9.29 5.49 -2.04
C SER A 219 -9.30 6.79 -2.85
N ALA A 220 -8.21 7.56 -2.83
CA ALA A 220 -8.08 8.76 -3.65
C ALA A 220 -8.04 8.43 -5.16
N ALA A 221 -7.31 7.37 -5.55
CA ALA A 221 -7.29 6.89 -6.92
C ALA A 221 -8.67 6.42 -7.40
N TRP A 222 -9.45 5.77 -6.52
CA TRP A 222 -10.84 5.41 -6.80
C TRP A 222 -11.73 6.63 -7.03
N GLN A 223 -11.67 7.64 -6.15
CA GLN A 223 -12.45 8.87 -6.31
C GLN A 223 -12.07 9.59 -7.61
N PHE A 224 -10.79 9.62 -7.95
CA PHE A 224 -10.29 10.16 -9.21
C PHE A 224 -10.86 9.41 -10.42
N TYR A 225 -10.82 8.08 -10.42
CA TYR A 225 -11.43 7.25 -11.46
C TYR A 225 -12.92 7.54 -11.61
N ARG A 226 -13.65 7.58 -10.48
CA ARG A 226 -15.08 7.84 -10.42
C ARG A 226 -15.43 9.21 -11.03
N ALA A 227 -14.71 10.27 -10.67
CA ALA A 227 -14.93 11.60 -11.24
C ALA A 227 -14.76 11.63 -12.77
N PHE A 228 -13.76 10.92 -13.30
CA PHE A 228 -13.54 10.80 -14.75
C PHE A 228 -14.63 10.01 -15.47
N ARG A 229 -15.15 8.96 -14.83
CA ARG A 229 -16.28 8.15 -15.32
C ARG A 229 -17.57 8.97 -15.34
N GLU A 230 -17.88 9.65 -14.24
CA GLU A 230 -19.10 10.47 -14.10
C GLU A 230 -19.11 11.68 -15.05
N ALA A 231 -17.93 12.25 -15.36
CA ALA A 231 -17.78 13.28 -16.37
C ALA A 231 -17.92 12.76 -17.82
N GLY A 232 -18.04 11.44 -18.03
CA GLY A 232 -18.10 10.84 -19.36
C GLY A 232 -16.79 10.93 -20.16
N ILE A 233 -15.68 11.29 -19.49
CA ILE A 233 -14.35 11.38 -20.11
C ILE A 233 -13.75 9.97 -20.28
N TYR A 234 -14.14 9.04 -19.40
CA TYR A 234 -13.66 7.65 -19.43
C TYR A 234 -14.82 6.64 -19.59
N PRO A 235 -14.71 5.63 -20.48
CA PRO A 235 -13.60 5.38 -21.41
C PRO A 235 -13.59 6.33 -22.61
N PRO A 236 -12.42 6.58 -23.22
CA PRO A 236 -12.32 7.39 -24.43
C PRO A 236 -13.16 6.76 -25.55
N ASN A 237 -13.87 7.61 -26.30
CA ASN A 237 -14.78 7.25 -27.40
C ASN A 237 -16.06 6.50 -26.98
N GLY A 238 -16.40 6.50 -25.69
CA GLY A 238 -17.61 5.85 -25.17
C GLY A 238 -18.93 6.60 -25.44
N ALA A 239 -18.91 7.74 -26.13
CA ALA A 239 -20.06 8.64 -26.27
C ALA A 239 -21.33 8.00 -26.90
N SER A 240 -21.19 6.86 -27.58
CA SER A 240 -22.31 6.13 -28.19
C SER A 240 -22.92 5.06 -27.27
N ALA A 241 -22.21 4.62 -26.23
CA ALA A 241 -22.73 3.66 -25.27
C ALA A 241 -23.46 4.41 -24.16
N LYS A 242 -24.69 4.00 -23.84
CA LYS A 242 -25.46 4.53 -22.71
C LYS A 242 -24.83 4.01 -21.41
N VAL A 243 -23.70 4.58 -21.01
CA VAL A 243 -22.97 4.20 -19.79
C VAL A 243 -23.84 4.54 -18.58
N ARG A 244 -24.06 3.56 -17.70
CA ARG A 244 -24.75 3.79 -16.42
C ARG A 244 -23.96 4.83 -15.62
N LYS A 245 -24.66 5.81 -15.04
CA LYS A 245 -24.04 6.90 -14.28
C LYS A 245 -23.44 6.43 -12.95
N GLU A 246 -23.90 5.29 -12.43
CA GLU A 246 -23.43 4.72 -11.18
C GLU A 246 -22.19 3.86 -11.40
N VAL A 247 -21.09 4.26 -10.78
CA VAL A 247 -19.81 3.54 -10.83
C VAL A 247 -19.74 2.61 -9.62
N SER A 248 -19.83 1.30 -9.85
CA SER A 248 -19.79 0.31 -8.77
C SER A 248 -18.35 0.10 -8.28
N PRO A 249 -18.08 0.00 -6.96
CA PRO A 249 -16.75 -0.31 -6.44
C PRO A 249 -16.20 -1.66 -6.91
N LEU A 250 -17.02 -2.55 -7.48
CA LEU A 250 -16.55 -3.78 -8.12
C LEU A 250 -15.83 -3.54 -9.45
N GLU A 251 -15.98 -2.36 -10.08
CA GLU A 251 -15.13 -1.95 -11.23
C GLU A 251 -13.64 -1.84 -10.84
N PHE A 252 -13.31 -1.91 -9.55
CA PHE A 252 -11.95 -1.97 -9.02
C PHE A 252 -11.26 -3.32 -9.28
N LEU A 253 -12.06 -4.41 -9.28
CA LEU A 253 -11.59 -5.79 -9.38
C LEU A 253 -11.75 -6.37 -10.79
N CYS A 254 -12.82 -5.97 -11.48
CA CYS A 254 -13.14 -6.45 -12.81
C CYS A 254 -13.14 -5.28 -13.79
N GLU A 255 -12.69 -5.52 -15.03
CA GLU A 255 -12.84 -4.50 -16.08
C GLU A 255 -14.33 -4.15 -16.22
N ALA A 256 -14.62 -2.88 -16.57
CA ALA A 256 -16.00 -2.42 -16.69
C ALA A 256 -16.83 -3.25 -17.69
N GLU A 257 -16.16 -3.89 -18.65
CA GLU A 257 -16.76 -4.81 -19.63
C GLU A 257 -17.24 -6.11 -18.96
N ASP A 258 -16.46 -6.68 -18.03
CA ASP A 258 -16.81 -7.89 -17.29
C ASP A 258 -17.94 -7.64 -16.27
N VAL A 259 -17.95 -6.47 -15.62
CA VAL A 259 -19.03 -6.09 -14.68
C VAL A 259 -20.35 -5.91 -15.43
N ALA A 260 -20.32 -5.36 -16.64
CA ALA A 260 -21.53 -5.22 -17.47
C ALA A 260 -22.14 -6.59 -17.79
N LEU A 261 -21.30 -7.58 -18.17
CA LEU A 261 -21.73 -8.95 -18.44
C LEU A 261 -22.36 -9.64 -17.22
N LEU A 262 -21.78 -9.44 -16.03
CA LEU A 262 -22.33 -9.93 -14.78
C LEU A 262 -23.70 -9.28 -14.47
N SER A 263 -23.82 -7.96 -14.69
CA SER A 263 -25.07 -7.24 -14.43
C SER A 263 -26.20 -7.66 -15.37
N ASP A 264 -25.90 -7.95 -16.65
CA ASP A 264 -26.88 -8.40 -17.63
C ASP A 264 -27.40 -9.82 -17.32
N GLN A 265 -26.53 -10.69 -16.79
CA GLN A 265 -26.92 -12.01 -16.33
C GLN A 265 -27.79 -11.95 -15.06
N CYS A 266 -27.50 -11.05 -14.12
CA CYS A 266 -28.31 -10.88 -12.92
C CYS A 266 -29.70 -10.28 -13.21
N ASN A 267 -29.82 -9.34 -14.16
CA ASN A 267 -31.13 -8.78 -14.55
C ASN A 267 -32.05 -9.81 -15.23
N ALA A 268 -31.51 -10.93 -15.72
CA ALA A 268 -32.30 -12.02 -16.27
C ALA A 268 -32.99 -12.88 -15.19
N CYS A 269 -32.53 -12.82 -13.94
CA CYS A 269 -33.06 -13.62 -12.82
C CYS A 269 -34.35 -13.03 -12.21
N ASP A 270 -34.62 -11.73 -12.38
CA ASP A 270 -35.88 -11.10 -11.94
C ASP A 270 -37.08 -11.41 -12.85
N ARG A 271 -36.85 -12.09 -13.98
CA ARG A 271 -37.94 -12.69 -14.76
C ARG A 271 -38.35 -14.03 -14.16
N THR A 272 -38.70 -14.04 -12.87
CA THR A 272 -39.68 -15.03 -12.44
C THR A 272 -41.01 -14.62 -13.09
N PRO A 273 -41.68 -15.49 -13.87
CA PRO A 273 -43.05 -15.23 -14.26
C PRO A 273 -43.83 -15.14 -12.95
N SER A 274 -44.18 -13.92 -12.56
CA SER A 274 -45.04 -13.64 -11.42
C SER A 274 -46.36 -14.36 -11.66
N ARG A 275 -46.47 -15.59 -11.18
CA ARG A 275 -47.74 -16.22 -10.89
C ARG A 275 -48.25 -15.47 -9.69
N SER A 276 -49.04 -14.44 -9.97
CA SER A 276 -49.74 -13.57 -9.02
C SER A 276 -50.28 -14.37 -7.84
N MET A 277 -49.58 -14.33 -6.71
CA MET A 277 -50.19 -14.58 -5.42
C MET A 277 -50.36 -13.22 -4.74
N PRO A 278 -51.60 -12.74 -4.57
CA PRO A 278 -51.85 -11.46 -3.94
C PRO A 278 -51.65 -11.62 -2.43
N GLY A 279 -50.74 -10.80 -1.89
CA GLY A 279 -50.71 -10.49 -0.46
C GLY A 279 -49.52 -11.09 0.28
N GLU A 280 -48.35 -10.47 0.14
CA GLU A 280 -47.46 -10.31 1.30
C GLU A 280 -46.53 -9.12 1.06
N ASP A 281 -46.73 -8.05 1.84
CA ASP A 281 -45.89 -6.86 1.88
C ASP A 281 -44.52 -7.22 2.46
N ARG A 282 -43.63 -7.77 1.64
CA ARG A 282 -42.26 -8.08 2.03
C ARG A 282 -41.31 -7.11 1.34
N GLN A 283 -41.00 -6.01 2.04
CA GLN A 283 -39.87 -5.14 1.73
C GLN A 283 -38.57 -5.89 2.02
N ASP A 284 -38.16 -6.77 1.11
CA ASP A 284 -36.82 -7.36 1.17
C ASP A 284 -35.80 -6.32 0.67
N PHE A 285 -35.33 -5.54 1.65
CA PHE A 285 -34.17 -4.68 1.56
C PHE A 285 -32.94 -5.57 1.31
N VAL A 286 -32.58 -5.78 0.05
CA VAL A 286 -31.24 -6.27 -0.30
C VAL A 286 -30.28 -5.15 0.06
N ARG A 287 -29.85 -5.12 1.33
CA ARG A 287 -28.65 -4.40 1.73
C ARG A 287 -27.51 -5.08 1.00
N VAL A 288 -27.14 -4.53 -0.16
CA VAL A 288 -25.75 -4.57 -0.63
C VAL A 288 -24.93 -4.29 0.62
N ILE A 289 -24.00 -5.19 0.95
CA ILE A 289 -23.06 -4.94 2.03
C ILE A 289 -22.36 -3.66 1.61
N ASP A 290 -22.82 -2.57 2.21
CA ASP A 290 -22.18 -1.28 2.17
C ASP A 290 -20.85 -1.54 2.86
N VAL A 291 -19.86 -1.94 2.06
CA VAL A 291 -18.45 -1.70 2.36
C VAL A 291 -18.22 -0.19 2.17
N THR A 292 -19.11 0.63 2.71
CA THR A 292 -18.74 1.89 3.31
C THR A 292 -17.88 1.48 4.49
N LEU A 293 -16.60 1.20 4.21
CA LEU A 293 -15.57 1.50 5.19
C LEU A 293 -15.92 2.92 5.71
N PRO A 294 -16.04 3.14 7.02
CA PRO A 294 -16.40 4.44 7.58
C PRO A 294 -15.28 5.43 7.29
N PHE A 295 -15.21 5.91 6.05
CA PHE A 295 -14.23 6.86 5.59
C PHE A 295 -14.71 8.29 5.77
N SER A 296 -16.03 8.50 5.96
CA SER A 296 -16.58 9.82 6.28
C SER A 296 -16.19 10.29 7.68
N GLU A 297 -15.76 9.40 8.59
CA GLU A 297 -15.21 9.82 9.90
C GLU A 297 -13.76 10.31 9.82
N PHE A 298 -13.04 10.06 8.73
CA PHE A 298 -11.65 10.53 8.58
C PHE A 298 -11.53 11.96 8.03
N GLU A 299 -12.57 12.48 7.35
CA GLU A 299 -12.57 13.90 6.91
C GLU A 299 -12.94 14.87 8.06
N ASP A 300 -13.73 14.42 9.05
CA ASP A 300 -14.02 15.19 10.26
C ASP A 300 -13.11 14.84 11.45
N ALA A 301 -12.26 13.82 11.33
CA ALA A 301 -11.09 13.65 12.19
C ALA A 301 -10.04 14.69 11.81
N LYS A 302 -10.34 15.96 12.12
CA LYS A 302 -9.32 16.90 12.51
C LYS A 302 -8.58 16.24 13.66
N LEU A 303 -7.47 15.58 13.34
CA LEU A 303 -6.55 15.02 14.30
C LEU A 303 -5.94 16.23 15.02
N ASP A 304 -6.70 16.82 15.97
CA ASP A 304 -6.19 17.71 16.99
C ASP A 304 -5.32 16.83 17.90
N VAL A 305 -4.19 16.40 17.35
CA VAL A 305 -3.07 15.95 18.16
C VAL A 305 -2.62 17.21 18.88
N ASN A 306 -3.24 17.47 20.03
CA ASN A 306 -2.58 18.16 21.11
C ASN A 306 -1.38 17.29 21.49
N LEU A 307 -0.31 17.35 20.70
CA LEU A 307 1.02 17.06 21.21
C LEU A 307 1.21 18.11 22.30
N PRO A 308 1.31 17.74 23.58
CA PRO A 308 1.84 18.67 24.56
C PRO A 308 3.26 18.97 24.11
N VAL A 309 3.42 20.11 23.45
CA VAL A 309 4.71 20.68 23.07
C VAL A 309 5.38 21.11 24.38
N HIS A 310 6.01 20.14 25.06
CA HIS A 310 6.89 20.37 26.18
C HIS A 310 8.28 20.80 25.64
N THR A 311 8.33 21.93 24.92
CA THR A 311 9.60 22.54 24.46
C THR A 311 10.37 23.26 25.58
N GLU A 312 9.82 23.39 26.78
CA GLU A 312 10.40 24.22 27.84
C GLU A 312 11.43 23.50 28.75
N LEU A 313 11.64 22.18 28.60
CA LEU A 313 12.48 21.42 29.56
C LEU A 313 13.87 21.00 29.04
N LEU A 314 14.20 21.25 27.77
CA LEU A 314 15.48 20.85 27.17
C LEU A 314 16.50 22.00 27.01
N VAL A 315 16.13 23.25 27.31
CA VAL A 315 17.05 24.41 27.23
C VAL A 315 17.81 24.66 28.54
N ASN A 316 17.40 24.05 29.67
CA ASN A 316 18.06 24.26 30.98
C ASN A 316 19.01 23.13 31.41
N ARG A 317 19.43 22.23 30.50
CA ARG A 317 20.38 21.14 30.80
C ARG A 317 21.50 20.95 29.76
N LEU A 318 21.82 22.00 29.02
CA LEU A 318 23.11 22.18 28.33
C LEU A 318 23.77 23.45 28.86
#